data_AF-A0A7W0NBX8-F1
#
_entry.id   AF-A0A7W0NBX8-F1
#
_cell.length_a   1.000
_cell.length_b   1.000
_cell.length_c   1.000
_cell.angle_alpha   90.00
_cell.angle_beta   90.00
_cell.angle_gamma   90.00
#
_symmetry.space_group_name_H-M   'P 1'
#
loop_
_entity.id
_entity.type
_entity.pdbx_description
1 polymer ?
#
loop_
_entity_poly.entity_id
_entity_poly.type
_entity_poly.pdbx_seq_one_letter_code
_entity_poly.pdbx_strand_id
1 'polypeptide(L)'
;MNVQEHLRQLIDERQSRLRAEVPSHRQAAILALLGNLGRRPHLPDIEPLPDLITGRRLAGLGGNKALQLSLESISENPQAAPASSADELDDWAKRFLQECGRLAEAELVLAHCESGFMRVVADGNGTFHAWIATKRAPASWRERADIDWWASWLAKCRAPELRALRSEQAETEISDPAYEASYRQLANVHLKMMAYQLGYPPDAVIGGCTIQTYHDVLGWIIGWALHERDRRNAAAPRAERALVATIASAIAVDPAVIAQSVAAFTLDRESAAYHAAVPGLAAAPLVRIDPDRLVWSVHGLTTEPLLFLTRELKRRAAAEYHNSAYLREDVFRQDLYALFQDKRFVTSTGRIKLRREDGDVRTDIDALVFDRKTGTLGFFELKSQDPFARSTAELARQRDNVLYANRQISGVLAWLKQHGAGELLQRVDTKTAKTFRVQKVYPFVLGRYLAHFSDGPEPDRRVAWGTWPQLLRLLDGSPFRATEANPIASLFSRLVQDAPLIRPSTGDSPREIAIGAARLIVHPSYAAFQASMAVQRGSHSP
;
A
#
# COMPACT_ATOMS: atom_id res chain seq x y z
N MET A 1 31.91 15.95 8.48
CA MET A 1 30.67 15.45 7.85
C MET A 1 30.32 14.11 8.48
N ASN A 2 29.09 13.91 8.97
CA ASN A 2 28.65 12.60 9.48
C ASN A 2 28.60 11.58 8.31
N VAL A 3 28.87 10.31 8.55
CA VAL A 3 28.77 9.22 7.57
C VAL A 3 27.42 9.22 6.83
N GLN A 4 26.31 9.48 7.53
CA GLN A 4 24.98 9.58 6.91
C GLN A 4 24.87 10.74 5.92
N GLU A 5 25.48 11.89 6.23
CA GLU A 5 25.48 13.06 5.35
C GLU A 5 26.31 12.79 4.09
N HIS A 6 27.44 12.12 4.25
CA HIS A 6 28.28 11.70 3.12
C HIS A 6 27.51 10.74 2.19
N LEU A 7 26.81 9.75 2.76
CA LEU A 7 25.98 8.83 1.98
C LEU A 7 24.87 9.57 1.24
N ARG A 8 24.21 10.55 1.89
CA ARG A 8 23.18 11.38 1.25
C ARG A 8 23.74 12.15 0.06
N GLN A 9 24.89 12.79 0.22
CA GLN A 9 25.55 13.51 -0.88
C GLN A 9 25.83 12.58 -2.08
N LEU A 10 26.32 11.36 -1.85
CA LEU A 10 26.57 10.40 -2.93
C LEU A 10 25.29 9.95 -3.64
N ILE A 11 24.19 9.78 -2.89
CA ILE A 11 22.86 9.49 -3.45
C ILE A 11 22.41 10.66 -4.34
N ASP A 12 22.51 11.90 -3.86
CA ASP A 12 22.12 13.11 -4.59
C ASP A 12 22.96 13.32 -5.86
N GLU A 13 24.27 13.08 -5.78
CA GLU A 13 25.19 13.10 -6.92
C GLU A 13 24.82 12.02 -7.95
N ARG A 14 24.53 10.79 -7.51
CA ARG A 14 24.14 9.70 -8.43
C ARG A 14 22.80 10.00 -9.08
N GLN A 15 21.83 10.51 -8.33
CA GLN A 15 20.54 10.94 -8.87
C GLN A 15 20.71 12.02 -9.95
N SER A 16 21.60 12.98 -9.72
CA SER A 16 21.90 14.04 -10.67
C SER A 16 22.55 13.51 -11.96
N ARG A 17 23.46 12.53 -11.84
CA ARG A 17 24.05 11.85 -13.01
C ARG A 17 22.99 11.06 -13.79
N LEU A 18 22.15 10.28 -13.11
CA LEU A 18 21.07 9.54 -13.76
C LEU A 18 20.11 10.49 -14.51
N ARG A 19 19.77 11.64 -13.93
CA ARG A 19 18.97 12.66 -14.62
C ARG A 19 19.62 13.12 -15.94
N ALA A 20 20.95 13.24 -15.97
CA ALA A 20 21.70 13.62 -17.17
C ALA A 20 21.84 12.49 -18.20
N GLU A 21 21.66 11.22 -17.79
CA GLU A 21 21.66 10.04 -18.66
C GLU A 21 20.32 9.83 -19.40
N VAL A 22 19.27 10.61 -19.07
CA VAL A 22 17.97 10.53 -19.75
C VAL A 22 18.10 10.99 -21.21
N PRO A 23 17.67 10.19 -22.21
CA PRO A 23 17.69 10.57 -23.61
C PRO A 23 16.92 11.86 -23.87
N SER A 24 17.43 12.68 -24.80
CA SER A 24 16.78 13.93 -25.21
C SER A 24 15.38 13.71 -25.80
N HIS A 25 15.10 12.54 -26.39
CA HIS A 25 13.76 12.17 -26.83
C HIS A 25 12.94 11.63 -25.64
N ARG A 26 12.52 12.52 -24.75
CA ARG A 26 11.78 12.19 -23.50
C ARG A 26 10.63 11.20 -23.69
N GLN A 27 9.79 11.41 -24.71
CA GLN A 27 8.66 10.53 -24.99
C GLN A 27 9.09 9.08 -25.27
N ALA A 28 10.11 8.88 -26.11
CA ALA A 28 10.61 7.55 -26.44
C ALA A 28 11.24 6.88 -25.21
N ALA A 29 11.95 7.65 -24.38
CA ALA A 29 12.49 7.18 -23.11
C ALA A 29 11.37 6.70 -22.16
N ILE A 30 10.30 7.48 -21.96
CA ILE A 30 9.17 7.09 -21.12
C ILE A 30 8.48 5.83 -21.66
N LEU A 31 8.26 5.74 -22.97
CA LEU A 31 7.68 4.56 -23.61
C LEU A 31 8.54 3.30 -23.38
N ALA A 32 9.86 3.41 -23.52
CA ALA A 32 10.78 2.31 -23.28
C ALA A 32 10.77 1.88 -21.80
N LEU A 33 10.69 2.82 -20.85
CA LEU A 33 10.56 2.52 -19.42
C LEU A 33 9.25 1.78 -19.12
N LEU A 34 8.11 2.28 -19.61
CA LEU A 34 6.81 1.66 -19.40
C LEU A 34 6.73 0.27 -20.03
N GLY A 35 7.31 0.09 -21.22
CA GLY A 35 7.44 -1.23 -21.86
C GLY A 35 8.21 -2.22 -21.00
N ASN A 36 9.35 -1.80 -20.44
CA ASN A 36 10.17 -2.67 -19.57
C ASN A 36 9.50 -2.95 -18.21
N LEU A 37 8.77 -2.00 -17.65
CA LEU A 37 7.97 -2.22 -16.43
C LEU A 37 6.82 -3.20 -16.69
N GLY A 38 6.14 -3.10 -17.84
CA GLY A 38 5.02 -3.96 -18.22
C GLY A 38 5.41 -5.41 -18.54
N ARG A 39 6.67 -5.68 -18.91
CA ARG A 39 7.19 -7.04 -19.15
C ARG A 39 7.56 -7.78 -17.87
N ARG A 40 7.61 -7.11 -16.71
CA ARG A 40 7.96 -7.78 -15.45
C ARG A 40 6.86 -8.76 -15.07
N PRO A 41 7.21 -9.98 -14.62
CA PRO A 41 6.20 -10.93 -14.19
C PRO A 41 5.37 -10.30 -13.06
N HIS A 42 4.05 -10.38 -13.19
CA HIS A 42 3.18 -10.25 -12.03
C HIS A 42 3.53 -11.41 -11.10
N LEU A 43 3.95 -11.09 -9.88
CA LEU A 43 4.32 -12.08 -8.87
C LEU A 43 3.19 -12.21 -7.82
N PRO A 44 2.02 -12.80 -8.12
CA PRO A 44 1.12 -13.23 -7.05
C PRO A 44 1.55 -14.58 -6.45
N ASP A 45 2.39 -15.36 -7.14
CA ASP A 45 2.59 -16.79 -6.85
C ASP A 45 3.92 -17.16 -6.15
N ILE A 46 4.87 -16.22 -6.01
CA ILE A 46 6.11 -16.49 -5.27
C ILE A 46 5.98 -15.82 -3.91
N GLU A 47 6.02 -16.62 -2.85
CA GLU A 47 6.17 -16.10 -1.48
C GLU A 47 7.41 -15.19 -1.47
N PRO A 48 7.25 -13.87 -1.24
CA PRO A 48 8.31 -12.93 -1.50
C PRO A 48 9.50 -13.24 -0.59
N LEU A 49 10.66 -13.46 -1.21
CA LEU A 49 11.89 -13.78 -0.50
C LEU A 49 12.20 -12.69 0.54
N PRO A 50 12.71 -13.07 1.72
CA PRO A 50 13.14 -12.11 2.72
C PRO A 50 14.17 -11.14 2.12
N ASP A 51 14.11 -9.89 2.54
CA ASP A 51 14.98 -8.82 2.03
C ASP A 51 15.51 -7.97 3.18
N LEU A 52 16.82 -7.70 3.17
CA LEU A 52 17.49 -6.93 4.22
C LEU A 52 17.08 -5.45 4.29
N ILE A 53 16.50 -4.91 3.21
CA ILE A 53 16.19 -3.49 3.05
C ILE A 53 14.69 -3.25 3.14
N THR A 54 13.88 -4.09 2.49
CA THR A 54 12.43 -3.92 2.41
C THR A 54 11.66 -4.95 3.24
N GLY A 55 12.36 -5.89 3.90
CA GLY A 55 11.77 -7.03 4.61
C GLY A 55 11.33 -8.14 3.67
N ARG A 56 10.83 -7.76 2.49
CA ARG A 56 10.41 -8.62 1.38
C ARG A 56 10.82 -7.99 0.06
N ARG A 57 11.29 -8.78 -0.90
CA ARG A 57 11.76 -8.25 -2.19
C ARG A 57 10.60 -7.57 -2.96
N LEU A 58 10.77 -6.28 -3.26
CA LEU A 58 9.81 -5.51 -4.05
C LEU A 58 10.22 -5.48 -5.53
N ALA A 59 9.30 -5.91 -6.40
CA ALA A 59 9.47 -5.71 -7.83
C ALA A 59 9.32 -4.22 -8.16
N GLY A 60 10.20 -3.67 -9.00
CA GLY A 60 9.97 -2.32 -9.54
C GLY A 60 10.31 -1.17 -8.59
N LEU A 61 11.11 -1.38 -7.54
CA LEU A 61 11.43 -0.36 -6.54
C LEU A 61 11.85 1.01 -7.13
N GLY A 62 12.61 1.01 -8.23
CA GLY A 62 13.08 2.21 -8.93
C GLY A 62 12.15 2.77 -10.01
N GLY A 63 10.96 2.21 -10.23
CA GLY A 63 10.07 2.57 -11.34
C GLY A 63 9.59 4.02 -11.28
N ASN A 64 9.03 4.45 -10.14
CA ASN A 64 8.58 5.83 -9.94
C ASN A 64 9.74 6.83 -10.01
N LYS A 65 10.92 6.46 -9.50
CA LYS A 65 12.14 7.28 -9.60
C LYS A 65 12.57 7.45 -11.06
N ALA A 66 12.59 6.38 -11.85
CA ALA A 66 12.93 6.45 -13.26
C ALA A 66 11.97 7.37 -14.05
N LEU A 67 10.67 7.27 -13.78
CA LEU A 67 9.65 8.16 -14.37
C LEU A 67 9.85 9.60 -13.92
N GLN A 68 10.13 9.85 -12.63
CA GLN A 68 10.42 11.18 -12.11
C GLN A 68 11.58 11.83 -12.85
N LEU A 69 12.73 11.16 -12.90
CA LEU A 69 13.93 11.70 -13.56
C LEU A 69 13.68 11.97 -15.05
N SER A 70 12.90 11.11 -15.70
CA SER A 70 12.52 11.29 -17.12
C SER A 70 11.62 12.50 -17.33
N LEU A 71 10.61 12.68 -16.47
CA LEU A 71 9.66 13.82 -16.54
C LEU A 71 10.28 15.16 -16.15
N GLU A 72 11.29 15.16 -15.27
CA GLU A 72 12.02 16.35 -14.85
C GLU A 72 13.10 16.79 -15.84
N SER A 73 13.56 15.90 -16.72
CA SER A 73 14.63 16.19 -17.68
C SER A 73 14.24 17.37 -18.59
N ILE A 74 15.13 18.37 -18.68
CA ILE A 74 14.85 19.69 -19.31
C ILE A 74 15.09 19.68 -20.83
N SER A 75 15.58 18.58 -21.40
CA SER A 75 15.97 18.51 -22.81
C SER A 75 14.81 18.06 -23.69
N GLU A 76 14.02 18.99 -24.23
CA GLU A 76 13.51 18.84 -25.60
C GLU A 76 14.45 19.67 -26.48
N ASN A 77 15.56 19.08 -26.93
CA ASN A 77 16.36 19.71 -27.99
C ASN A 77 15.83 19.17 -29.33
N PRO A 78 15.00 19.93 -30.08
CA PRO A 78 14.44 19.49 -31.34
C PRO A 78 15.49 19.26 -32.44
N GLN A 79 16.75 19.64 -32.21
CA GLN A 79 17.89 19.38 -33.10
C GLN A 79 18.78 18.21 -32.65
N ALA A 80 18.41 17.47 -31.60
CA ALA A 80 19.17 16.29 -31.19
C ALA A 80 19.20 15.24 -32.32
N ALA A 81 20.35 14.56 -32.46
CA ALA A 81 20.60 13.49 -33.42
C ALA A 81 19.43 12.46 -33.46
N PRO A 82 19.20 11.78 -34.61
CA PRO A 82 18.09 10.85 -34.76
C PRO A 82 18.01 9.87 -33.60
N ALA A 83 16.77 9.58 -33.19
CA ALA A 83 16.48 8.70 -32.07
C ALA A 83 17.33 7.43 -32.14
N SER A 84 18.00 7.10 -31.03
CA SER A 84 18.57 5.78 -30.79
C SER A 84 17.61 4.70 -31.27
N SER A 85 18.15 3.63 -31.85
CA SER A 85 17.33 2.52 -32.32
C SER A 85 16.42 2.00 -31.20
N ALA A 86 15.28 1.39 -31.55
CA ALA A 86 14.34 0.87 -30.55
C ALA A 86 15.03 -0.10 -29.56
N ASP A 87 16.01 -0.87 -30.03
CA ASP A 87 16.80 -1.80 -29.22
C ASP A 87 17.74 -1.04 -28.26
N GLU A 88 18.39 0.03 -28.70
CA GLU A 88 19.23 0.88 -27.84
C GLU A 88 18.41 1.54 -26.71
N LEU A 89 17.19 1.99 -27.01
CA LEU A 89 16.29 2.57 -26.01
C LEU A 89 15.79 1.54 -25.01
N ASP A 90 15.50 0.31 -25.47
CA ASP A 90 15.09 -0.79 -24.59
C ASP A 90 16.23 -1.20 -23.63
N ASP A 91 17.46 -1.29 -24.15
CA ASP A 91 18.64 -1.59 -23.33
C ASP A 91 19.01 -0.44 -22.38
N TRP A 92 18.87 0.81 -22.81
CA TRP A 92 18.95 1.96 -21.92
C TRP A 92 17.91 1.85 -20.79
N ALA A 93 16.63 1.61 -21.12
CA ALA A 93 15.56 1.54 -20.14
C ALA A 93 15.79 0.43 -19.10
N LYS A 94 16.27 -0.75 -19.52
CA LYS A 94 16.65 -1.85 -18.61
C LYS A 94 17.73 -1.42 -17.63
N ARG A 95 18.85 -0.87 -18.13
CA ARG A 95 19.97 -0.39 -17.29
C ARG A 95 19.53 0.74 -16.37
N PHE A 96 18.78 1.70 -16.91
CA PHE A 96 18.29 2.87 -16.17
C PHE A 96 17.34 2.47 -15.02
N LEU A 97 16.42 1.54 -15.27
CA LEU A 97 15.55 0.99 -14.22
C LEU A 97 16.33 0.23 -13.14
N GLN A 98 17.39 -0.48 -13.52
CA GLN A 98 18.27 -1.17 -12.57
C GLN A 98 19.01 -0.17 -11.68
N GLU A 99 19.57 0.88 -12.27
CA GLU A 99 20.29 1.94 -11.53
C GLU A 99 19.36 2.76 -10.63
N CYS A 100 18.16 3.11 -11.12
CA CYS A 100 17.13 3.73 -10.27
C CYS A 100 16.69 2.80 -9.14
N GLY A 101 16.68 1.49 -9.35
CA GLY A 101 16.43 0.49 -8.31
C GLY A 101 17.50 0.51 -7.23
N ARG A 102 18.79 0.52 -7.61
CA ARG A 102 19.92 0.62 -6.67
C ARG A 102 19.90 1.93 -5.89
N LEU A 103 19.60 3.04 -6.56
CA LEU A 103 19.45 4.35 -5.90
C LEU A 103 18.33 4.30 -4.85
N ALA A 104 17.17 3.73 -5.20
CA ALA A 104 16.04 3.58 -4.32
C ALA A 104 16.34 2.67 -3.11
N GLU A 105 17.14 1.60 -3.30
CA GLU A 105 17.64 0.76 -2.20
C GLU A 105 18.55 1.55 -1.25
N ALA A 106 19.45 2.36 -1.78
CA ALA A 106 20.33 3.21 -0.99
C ALA A 106 19.55 4.27 -0.18
N GLU A 107 18.54 4.91 -0.79
CA GLU A 107 17.62 5.84 -0.12
C GLU A 107 16.91 5.17 1.07
N LEU A 108 16.43 3.93 0.90
CA LEU A 108 15.80 3.17 1.98
C LEU A 108 16.78 2.83 3.11
N VAL A 109 18.01 2.41 2.79
CA VAL A 109 19.04 2.13 3.81
C VAL A 109 19.38 3.39 4.59
N LEU A 110 19.49 4.54 3.92
CA LEU A 110 19.69 5.82 4.59
C LEU A 110 18.52 6.14 5.54
N ALA A 111 17.27 5.99 5.10
CA ALA A 111 16.09 6.19 5.95
C ALA A 111 16.05 5.23 7.16
N HIS A 112 16.49 3.98 6.99
CA HIS A 112 16.66 3.02 8.09
C HIS A 112 17.75 3.44 9.08
N CYS A 113 18.81 4.08 8.60
CA CYS A 113 19.86 4.62 9.46
C CYS A 113 19.37 5.86 10.24
N GLU A 114 18.59 6.73 9.60
CA GLU A 114 18.01 7.93 10.21
C GLU A 114 16.97 7.59 11.29
N SER A 115 16.16 6.55 11.06
CA SER A 115 15.22 6.04 12.07
C SER A 115 15.89 5.23 13.19
N GLY A 116 17.19 4.91 13.05
CA GLY A 116 17.94 4.11 14.00
C GLY A 116 17.71 2.60 13.94
N PHE A 117 16.93 2.12 12.96
CA PHE A 117 16.78 0.69 12.69
C PHE A 117 18.11 0.04 12.24
N MET A 118 18.87 0.76 11.42
CA MET A 118 20.22 0.39 11.00
C MET A 118 21.28 1.33 11.58
N ARG A 119 22.53 0.85 11.61
CA ARG A 119 23.73 1.68 11.80
C ARG A 119 24.58 1.62 10.55
N VAL A 120 25.34 2.68 10.29
CA VAL A 120 26.22 2.79 9.13
C VAL A 120 27.59 3.33 9.54
N VAL A 121 28.64 2.79 8.93
CA VAL A 121 30.02 3.28 9.01
C VAL A 121 30.63 3.35 7.61
N ALA A 122 31.63 4.19 7.43
CA ALA A 122 32.44 4.24 6.21
C ALA A 122 33.82 3.63 6.47
N ASP A 123 34.37 2.91 5.49
CA ASP A 123 35.71 2.30 5.58
C ASP A 123 36.85 3.25 5.13
N GLY A 124 36.50 4.40 4.56
CA GLY A 124 37.44 5.39 4.02
C GLY A 124 37.79 5.21 2.54
N ASN A 125 37.43 4.08 1.91
CA ASN A 125 37.72 3.74 0.51
C ASN A 125 36.49 3.87 -0.40
N GLY A 126 35.51 4.67 0.01
CA GLY A 126 34.23 4.79 -0.69
C GLY A 126 33.26 3.63 -0.46
N THR A 127 33.53 2.76 0.54
CA THR A 127 32.59 1.71 0.95
C THR A 127 31.89 2.09 2.24
N PHE A 128 30.59 1.88 2.27
CA PHE A 128 29.72 2.04 3.43
C PHE A 128 29.25 0.66 3.89
N HIS A 129 29.31 0.42 5.19
CA HIS A 129 28.80 -0.80 5.79
C HIS A 129 27.62 -0.44 6.67
N ALA A 130 26.44 -0.96 6.34
CA ALA A 130 25.23 -0.82 7.13
C ALA A 130 24.82 -2.16 7.76
N TRP A 131 24.26 -2.17 8.96
CA TRP A 131 23.72 -3.39 9.56
C TRP A 131 22.47 -3.12 10.39
N ILE A 132 21.63 -4.14 10.50
CA ILE A 132 20.43 -4.11 11.33
C ILE A 132 20.84 -4.09 12.80
N ALA A 133 20.39 -3.07 13.53
CA ALA A 133 20.80 -2.79 14.89
C ALA A 133 19.73 -3.17 15.93
N THR A 134 18.52 -3.53 15.48
CA THR A 134 17.40 -3.85 16.37
C THR A 134 16.71 -5.13 15.93
N LYS A 135 16.02 -5.80 16.87
CA LYS A 135 15.21 -7.00 16.59
C LYS A 135 13.79 -6.66 16.12
N ARG A 136 13.36 -5.39 16.24
CA ARG A 136 12.02 -4.94 15.87
C ARG A 136 12.06 -4.46 14.43
N ALA A 137 11.32 -5.13 13.53
CA ALA A 137 11.23 -4.67 12.14
C ALA A 137 10.60 -3.28 12.04
N PRO A 138 10.94 -2.48 11.01
CA PRO A 138 10.26 -1.23 10.72
C PRO A 138 8.78 -1.47 10.44
N ALA A 139 7.93 -0.51 10.81
CA ALA A 139 6.48 -0.58 10.57
C ALA A 139 6.16 -0.78 9.08
N SER A 140 6.93 -0.16 8.18
CA SER A 140 6.76 -0.25 6.72
C SER A 140 6.98 -1.67 6.17
N TRP A 141 7.90 -2.45 6.74
CA TRP A 141 8.11 -3.85 6.32
C TRP A 141 6.87 -4.69 6.58
N ARG A 142 6.26 -4.45 7.75
CA ARG A 142 5.05 -5.15 8.13
C ARG A 142 3.85 -4.70 7.31
N GLU A 143 3.65 -3.40 7.20
CA GLU A 143 2.57 -2.83 6.40
C GLU A 143 2.56 -3.41 4.99
N ARG A 144 3.74 -3.48 4.36
CA ARG A 144 3.92 -4.09 3.05
C ARG A 144 3.61 -5.59 3.07
N ALA A 145 4.12 -6.35 4.03
CA ALA A 145 3.83 -7.79 4.15
C ALA A 145 2.33 -8.08 4.33
N ASP A 146 1.64 -7.28 5.15
CA ASP A 146 0.20 -7.40 5.40
C ASP A 146 -0.61 -7.06 4.13
N ILE A 147 -0.21 -6.03 3.39
CA ILE A 147 -0.83 -5.65 2.10
C ILE A 147 -0.59 -6.72 1.04
N ASP A 148 0.64 -7.21 0.89
CA ASP A 148 0.97 -8.25 -0.08
C ASP A 148 0.18 -9.53 0.19
N TRP A 149 0.07 -9.93 1.47
CA TRP A 149 -0.76 -11.06 1.86
C TRP A 149 -2.23 -10.85 1.48
N TRP A 150 -2.77 -9.66 1.73
CA TRP A 150 -4.16 -9.35 1.42
C TRP A 150 -4.42 -9.37 -0.10
N ALA A 151 -3.50 -8.81 -0.88
CA ALA A 151 -3.55 -8.85 -2.34
C ALA A 151 -3.51 -10.30 -2.86
N SER A 152 -2.58 -11.12 -2.38
CA SER A 152 -2.48 -12.55 -2.75
C SER A 152 -3.71 -13.34 -2.34
N TRP A 153 -4.29 -13.09 -1.15
CA TRP A 153 -5.51 -13.74 -0.70
C TRP A 153 -6.70 -13.41 -1.61
N LEU A 154 -6.91 -12.13 -1.93
CA LEU A 154 -7.97 -11.71 -2.86
C LEU A 154 -7.75 -12.28 -4.27
N ALA A 155 -6.51 -12.29 -4.76
CA ALA A 155 -6.16 -12.91 -6.03
C ALA A 155 -6.52 -14.41 -6.05
N LYS A 156 -6.18 -15.15 -4.99
CA LYS A 156 -6.51 -16.56 -4.84
C LYS A 156 -8.02 -16.80 -4.82
N CYS A 157 -8.78 -15.97 -4.10
CA CYS A 157 -10.24 -16.03 -4.07
C CYS A 157 -10.88 -15.80 -5.45
N ARG A 158 -10.26 -15.00 -6.32
CA ARG A 158 -10.76 -14.65 -7.66
C ARG A 158 -10.16 -15.48 -8.79
N ALA A 159 -9.14 -16.29 -8.53
CA ALA A 159 -8.48 -17.12 -9.53
C ALA A 159 -9.45 -18.06 -10.30
N PRO A 160 -10.48 -18.68 -9.69
CA PRO A 160 -11.46 -19.46 -10.44
C PRO A 160 -12.27 -18.62 -11.44
N GLU A 161 -12.75 -17.43 -11.02
CA GLU A 161 -13.50 -16.49 -11.86
C GLU A 161 -12.64 -16.01 -13.04
N LEU A 162 -11.37 -15.69 -12.77
CA LEU A 162 -10.42 -15.27 -13.80
C LEU A 162 -10.13 -16.39 -14.83
N ARG A 163 -9.96 -17.64 -14.36
CA ARG A 163 -9.75 -18.79 -15.27
C ARG A 163 -10.96 -19.06 -16.16
N ALA A 164 -12.17 -18.99 -15.61
CA ALA A 164 -13.39 -19.17 -16.39
C ALA A 164 -13.51 -18.13 -17.52
N LEU A 165 -13.35 -16.84 -17.20
CA LEU A 165 -13.40 -15.75 -18.18
C LEU A 165 -12.31 -15.88 -19.26
N ARG A 166 -11.11 -16.36 -18.89
CA ARG A 166 -10.01 -16.57 -19.84
C ARG A 166 -10.29 -17.75 -20.79
N SER A 167 -10.92 -18.81 -20.31
CA SER A 167 -11.35 -19.92 -21.16
C SER A 167 -12.42 -19.47 -22.16
N GLU A 168 -13.46 -18.77 -21.70
CA GLU A 168 -14.53 -18.22 -22.56
C GLU A 168 -13.97 -17.26 -23.62
N GLN A 169 -13.01 -16.41 -23.23
CA GLN A 169 -12.35 -15.49 -24.15
C GLN A 169 -11.53 -16.21 -25.24
N ALA A 170 -10.91 -17.35 -24.93
CA ALA A 170 -10.12 -18.11 -25.91
C ALA A 170 -11.00 -18.75 -27.00
N GLU A 171 -12.29 -18.96 -26.72
CA GLU A 171 -13.28 -19.49 -27.65
C GLU A 171 -13.97 -18.40 -28.49
N THR A 172 -13.81 -17.12 -28.11
CA THR A 172 -14.44 -15.99 -28.78
C THR A 172 -13.57 -15.46 -29.93
N GLU A 173 -14.16 -15.28 -31.12
CA GLU A 173 -13.44 -14.69 -32.26
C GLU A 173 -13.07 -13.22 -32.00
N ILE A 174 -11.87 -12.81 -32.42
CA ILE A 174 -11.35 -11.45 -32.21
C ILE A 174 -12.25 -10.36 -32.83
N SER A 175 -12.99 -10.69 -33.89
CA SER A 175 -13.92 -9.76 -34.57
C SER A 175 -15.27 -9.62 -33.87
N ASP A 176 -15.57 -10.45 -32.87
CA ASP A 176 -16.84 -10.41 -32.14
C ASP A 176 -16.86 -9.24 -31.14
N PRO A 177 -17.89 -8.37 -31.12
CA PRO A 177 -18.09 -7.39 -30.05
C PRO A 177 -18.07 -7.98 -28.63
N ALA A 178 -18.41 -9.26 -28.47
CA ALA A 178 -18.28 -9.99 -27.21
C ALA A 178 -16.82 -10.11 -26.73
N TYR A 179 -15.84 -10.09 -27.65
CA TYR A 179 -14.43 -10.09 -27.33
C TYR A 179 -14.04 -8.86 -26.51
N GLU A 180 -14.48 -7.65 -26.88
CA GLU A 180 -14.24 -6.44 -26.09
C GLU A 180 -15.00 -6.44 -24.76
N ALA A 181 -16.21 -7.01 -24.74
CA ALA A 181 -16.98 -7.17 -23.50
C ALA A 181 -16.27 -8.08 -22.48
N SER A 182 -15.56 -9.12 -22.96
CA SER A 182 -14.78 -10.03 -22.09
C SER A 182 -13.67 -9.28 -21.32
N TYR A 183 -12.99 -8.30 -21.94
CA TYR A 183 -11.98 -7.49 -21.26
C TYR A 183 -12.56 -6.58 -20.18
N ARG A 184 -13.80 -6.11 -20.33
CA ARG A 184 -14.51 -5.38 -19.27
C ARG A 184 -14.82 -6.28 -18.08
N GLN A 185 -15.23 -7.52 -18.33
CA GLN A 185 -15.44 -8.50 -17.27
C GLN A 185 -14.12 -8.83 -16.55
N LEU A 186 -13.03 -9.05 -17.30
CA LEU A 186 -11.69 -9.24 -16.74
C LEU A 186 -11.26 -8.04 -15.88
N ALA A 187 -11.48 -6.82 -16.36
CA ALA A 187 -11.18 -5.60 -15.61
C ALA A 187 -11.97 -5.53 -14.29
N ASN A 188 -13.24 -5.91 -14.29
CA ASN A 188 -14.06 -5.98 -13.07
C ASN A 188 -13.49 -6.99 -12.06
N VAL A 189 -13.00 -8.16 -12.51
CA VAL A 189 -12.33 -9.13 -11.63
C VAL A 189 -11.05 -8.54 -11.05
N HIS A 190 -10.25 -7.85 -11.86
CA HIS A 190 -9.06 -7.14 -11.40
C HIS A 190 -9.40 -6.09 -10.33
N LEU A 191 -10.43 -5.27 -10.53
CA LEU A 191 -10.88 -4.28 -9.53
C LEU A 191 -11.31 -4.96 -8.22
N LYS A 192 -12.04 -6.08 -8.28
CA LYS A 192 -12.40 -6.86 -7.08
C LYS A 192 -11.17 -7.39 -6.33
N MET A 193 -10.09 -7.76 -7.04
CA MET A 193 -8.82 -8.19 -6.42
C MET A 193 -8.10 -7.02 -5.72
N MET A 194 -8.40 -5.78 -6.11
CA MET A 194 -7.78 -4.55 -5.59
C MET A 194 -8.66 -3.80 -4.59
N ALA A 195 -9.81 -4.35 -4.19
CA ALA A 195 -10.78 -3.71 -3.30
C ALA A 195 -10.20 -3.29 -1.93
N TYR A 196 -9.06 -3.86 -1.55
CA TYR A 196 -8.35 -3.51 -0.32
C TYR A 196 -7.68 -2.13 -0.34
N GLN A 197 -7.51 -1.52 -1.52
CA GLN A 197 -6.67 -0.33 -1.72
C GLN A 197 -7.42 0.99 -1.46
N LEU A 198 -8.75 1.00 -1.52
CA LEU A 198 -9.55 2.21 -1.34
C LEU A 198 -10.77 1.92 -0.47
N GLY A 199 -10.76 2.44 0.76
CA GLY A 199 -11.77 2.13 1.77
C GLY A 199 -12.94 3.10 1.82
N TYR A 200 -13.39 3.68 0.70
CA TYR A 200 -14.53 4.61 0.69
C TYR A 200 -15.79 3.97 0.11
N PRO A 201 -16.99 4.39 0.51
CA PRO A 201 -18.22 3.92 -0.11
C PRO A 201 -18.34 4.47 -1.54
N PRO A 202 -19.05 3.78 -2.45
CA PRO A 202 -19.10 4.15 -3.87
C PRO A 202 -19.63 5.55 -4.16
N ASP A 203 -20.52 6.08 -3.31
CA ASP A 203 -21.15 7.38 -3.44
C ASP A 203 -20.36 8.53 -2.82
N ALA A 204 -19.25 8.26 -2.10
CA ALA A 204 -18.40 9.31 -1.56
C ALA A 204 -17.83 10.17 -2.69
N VAL A 205 -17.89 11.51 -2.53
CA VAL A 205 -17.36 12.47 -3.49
C VAL A 205 -16.04 13.04 -2.97
N ILE A 206 -14.98 12.92 -3.76
CA ILE A 206 -13.65 13.48 -3.45
C ILE A 206 -12.99 13.92 -4.77
N GLY A 207 -12.51 15.16 -4.81
CA GLY A 207 -11.84 15.70 -6.00
C GLY A 207 -12.78 15.86 -7.19
N GLY A 208 -14.07 16.09 -6.93
CA GLY A 208 -15.10 16.32 -7.96
C GLY A 208 -15.72 15.06 -8.58
N CYS A 209 -15.26 13.86 -8.21
CA CYS A 209 -15.83 12.59 -8.68
C CYS A 209 -16.31 11.71 -7.52
N THR A 210 -17.29 10.83 -7.80
CA THR A 210 -17.62 9.76 -6.86
C THR A 210 -16.56 8.66 -6.93
N ILE A 211 -16.43 7.88 -5.85
CA ILE A 211 -15.59 6.68 -5.83
C ILE A 211 -16.01 5.68 -6.91
N GLN A 212 -17.32 5.52 -7.14
CA GLN A 212 -17.83 4.69 -8.23
C GLN A 212 -17.33 5.18 -9.59
N THR A 213 -17.35 6.48 -9.86
CA THR A 213 -16.82 7.03 -11.12
C THR A 213 -15.33 6.73 -11.29
N TYR A 214 -14.51 6.84 -10.23
CA TYR A 214 -13.10 6.44 -10.32
C TYR A 214 -12.95 4.95 -10.66
N HIS A 215 -13.75 4.08 -10.05
CA HIS A 215 -13.76 2.64 -10.34
C HIS A 215 -14.17 2.34 -11.78
N ASP A 216 -15.21 3.00 -12.28
CA ASP A 216 -15.72 2.80 -13.65
C ASP A 216 -14.67 3.23 -14.68
N VAL A 217 -14.09 4.42 -14.51
CA VAL A 217 -13.01 4.93 -15.37
C VAL A 217 -11.80 3.98 -15.35
N LEU A 218 -11.37 3.53 -14.17
CA LEU A 218 -10.26 2.60 -14.04
C LEU A 218 -10.56 1.25 -14.70
N GLY A 219 -11.79 0.73 -14.57
CA GLY A 219 -12.23 -0.51 -15.19
C GLY A 219 -12.12 -0.46 -16.72
N TRP A 220 -12.52 0.65 -17.34
CA TRP A 220 -12.35 0.86 -18.78
C TRP A 220 -10.87 0.86 -19.20
N ILE A 221 -10.03 1.59 -18.48
CA ILE A 221 -8.61 1.70 -18.81
C ILE A 221 -7.90 0.35 -18.62
N ILE A 222 -8.20 -0.40 -17.55
CA ILE A 222 -7.68 -1.75 -17.34
C ILE A 222 -8.10 -2.67 -18.49
N GLY A 223 -9.37 -2.65 -18.89
CA GLY A 223 -9.87 -3.47 -19.99
C GLY A 223 -9.09 -3.24 -21.29
N TRP A 224 -8.88 -1.97 -21.67
CA TRP A 224 -8.10 -1.63 -22.85
C TRP A 224 -6.62 -2.01 -22.74
N ALA A 225 -6.00 -1.78 -21.58
CA ALA A 225 -4.60 -2.15 -21.37
C ALA A 225 -4.37 -3.67 -21.44
N LEU A 226 -5.30 -4.47 -20.89
CA LEU A 226 -5.26 -5.92 -21.01
C LEU A 226 -5.44 -6.37 -22.47
N HIS A 227 -6.39 -5.76 -23.19
CA HIS A 227 -6.61 -6.05 -24.61
C HIS A 227 -5.37 -5.79 -25.47
N GLU A 228 -4.72 -4.63 -25.29
CA GLU A 228 -3.48 -4.33 -26.02
C GLU A 228 -2.34 -5.27 -25.67
N ARG A 229 -2.17 -5.59 -24.39
CA ARG A 229 -1.12 -6.51 -23.93
C ARG A 229 -1.25 -7.87 -24.60
N ASP A 230 -2.46 -8.40 -24.65
CA ASP A 230 -2.70 -9.75 -25.17
C ASP A 230 -2.51 -9.79 -26.71
N ARG A 231 -2.68 -8.65 -27.39
CA ARG A 231 -2.27 -8.46 -28.80
C ARG A 231 -0.78 -8.24 -29.02
N ARG A 232 0.02 -8.19 -27.94
CA ARG A 232 1.46 -7.84 -27.94
C ARG A 232 1.74 -6.46 -28.55
N ASN A 233 0.76 -5.56 -28.49
CA ASN A 233 0.96 -4.19 -28.91
C ASN A 233 1.78 -3.44 -27.84
N ALA A 234 2.72 -2.61 -28.28
CA ALA A 234 3.35 -1.65 -27.39
C ALA A 234 2.31 -0.61 -26.93
N ALA A 235 2.41 -0.15 -25.68
CA ALA A 235 1.55 0.92 -25.19
C ALA A 235 1.72 2.16 -26.07
N ALA A 236 0.65 2.56 -26.76
CA ALA A 236 0.68 3.69 -27.68
C ALA A 236 0.24 4.99 -26.97
N PRO A 237 0.89 6.13 -27.26
CA PRO A 237 0.39 7.46 -26.92
C PRO A 237 -1.05 7.68 -27.40
N ARG A 238 -1.91 8.18 -26.51
CA ARG A 238 -3.32 8.47 -26.79
C ARG A 238 -3.67 9.90 -26.44
N ALA A 239 -4.44 10.55 -27.30
CA ALA A 239 -4.97 11.87 -27.01
C ALA A 239 -5.92 11.80 -25.80
N GLU A 240 -5.63 12.57 -24.75
CA GLU A 240 -6.41 12.61 -23.51
C GLU A 240 -7.86 12.99 -23.78
N ARG A 241 -8.11 13.98 -24.65
CA ARG A 241 -9.47 14.39 -25.03
C ARG A 241 -10.27 13.24 -25.65
N ALA A 242 -9.63 12.42 -26.49
CA ALA A 242 -10.27 11.28 -27.12
C ALA A 242 -10.55 10.16 -26.11
N LEU A 243 -9.63 9.94 -25.17
CA LEU A 243 -9.81 9.02 -24.05
C LEU A 243 -11.01 9.44 -23.19
N VAL A 244 -11.03 10.69 -22.76
CA VAL A 244 -12.12 11.28 -21.95
C VAL A 244 -13.45 11.18 -22.67
N ALA A 245 -13.53 11.60 -23.94
CA ALA A 245 -14.77 11.55 -24.71
C ALA A 245 -15.30 10.12 -24.87
N THR A 246 -14.41 9.16 -25.13
CA THR A 246 -14.79 7.75 -25.26
C THR A 246 -15.37 7.20 -23.95
N ILE A 247 -14.69 7.40 -22.82
CA ILE A 247 -15.16 6.90 -21.52
C ILE A 247 -16.46 7.62 -21.12
N ALA A 248 -16.52 8.95 -21.26
CA ALA A 248 -17.70 9.75 -20.95
C ALA A 248 -18.95 9.27 -21.70
N SER A 249 -18.80 9.01 -23.01
CA SER A 249 -19.88 8.43 -23.81
C SER A 249 -20.26 7.03 -23.35
N ALA A 250 -19.29 6.21 -22.94
CA ALA A 250 -19.52 4.82 -22.60
C ALA A 250 -20.21 4.62 -21.24
N ILE A 251 -19.98 5.51 -20.27
CA ILE A 251 -20.63 5.45 -18.94
C ILE A 251 -21.68 6.54 -18.71
N ALA A 252 -21.98 7.34 -19.74
CA ALA A 252 -22.98 8.41 -19.73
C ALA A 252 -22.75 9.45 -18.61
N VAL A 253 -21.49 9.88 -18.44
CA VAL A 253 -21.06 10.88 -17.45
C VAL A 253 -20.48 12.10 -18.17
N ASP A 254 -20.62 13.29 -17.58
CA ASP A 254 -20.06 14.53 -18.12
C ASP A 254 -18.55 14.38 -18.41
N PRO A 255 -18.08 14.69 -19.64
CA PRO A 255 -16.66 14.69 -19.98
C PRO A 255 -15.76 15.45 -19.01
N ALA A 256 -16.24 16.53 -18.38
CA ALA A 256 -15.47 17.29 -17.40
C ALA A 256 -15.19 16.47 -16.12
N VAL A 257 -16.16 15.68 -15.66
CA VAL A 257 -16.01 14.76 -14.52
C VAL A 257 -15.04 13.63 -14.87
N ILE A 258 -15.12 13.09 -16.09
CA ILE A 258 -14.19 12.06 -16.56
C ILE A 258 -12.77 12.60 -16.69
N ALA A 259 -12.60 13.84 -17.16
CA ALA A 259 -11.30 14.49 -17.21
C ALA A 259 -10.67 14.62 -15.80
N GLN A 260 -11.46 14.97 -14.78
CA GLN A 260 -10.99 14.99 -13.39
C GLN A 260 -10.55 13.60 -12.91
N SER A 261 -11.33 12.56 -13.21
CA SER A 261 -10.98 11.18 -12.85
C SER A 261 -9.70 10.71 -13.56
N VAL A 262 -9.56 10.97 -14.86
CA VAL A 262 -8.36 10.61 -15.63
C VAL A 262 -7.13 11.34 -15.07
N ALA A 263 -7.28 12.63 -14.74
CA ALA A 263 -6.21 13.42 -14.15
C ALA A 263 -5.75 12.87 -12.78
N ALA A 264 -6.65 12.32 -11.97
CA ALA A 264 -6.31 11.72 -10.67
C ALA A 264 -5.53 10.39 -10.80
N PHE A 265 -5.61 9.71 -11.94
CA PHE A 265 -4.80 8.52 -12.26
C PHE A 265 -3.53 8.84 -13.05
N THR A 266 -3.27 10.12 -13.33
CA THR A 266 -2.18 10.55 -14.20
C THR A 266 -0.99 11.07 -13.40
N LEU A 267 0.17 10.48 -13.65
CA LEU A 267 1.46 11.03 -13.28
C LEU A 267 1.91 12.03 -14.34
N ASP A 268 2.28 13.21 -13.88
CA ASP A 268 2.81 14.30 -14.68
C ASP A 268 4.06 14.88 -14.00
N ARG A 269 4.67 15.89 -14.63
CA ARG A 269 5.87 16.55 -14.11
C ARG A 269 5.66 17.17 -12.73
N GLU A 270 4.47 17.66 -12.41
CA GLU A 270 4.16 18.33 -11.14
C GLU A 270 4.05 17.31 -9.99
N SER A 271 3.43 16.16 -10.27
CA SER A 271 3.19 15.09 -9.30
C SER A 271 4.32 14.06 -9.19
N ALA A 272 5.24 14.02 -10.15
CA ALA A 272 6.33 13.06 -10.23
C ALA A 272 7.14 12.91 -8.93
N ALA A 273 7.64 14.03 -8.38
CA ALA A 273 8.43 14.02 -7.16
C ALA A 273 7.64 13.51 -5.94
N TYR A 274 6.33 13.78 -5.89
CA TYR A 274 5.46 13.34 -4.79
C TYR A 274 5.26 11.82 -4.78
N HIS A 275 5.17 11.18 -5.94
CA HIS A 275 5.04 9.71 -6.06
C HIS A 275 6.38 8.96 -6.00
N ALA A 276 7.48 9.64 -6.26
CA ALA A 276 8.84 9.09 -6.11
C ALA A 276 9.48 9.38 -4.75
N ALA A 277 8.80 10.11 -3.86
CA ALA A 277 9.33 10.54 -2.55
C ALA A 277 9.70 9.38 -1.62
N VAL A 278 9.04 8.23 -1.75
CA VAL A 278 9.38 7.02 -1.01
C VAL A 278 9.51 5.87 -2.02
N PRO A 279 10.62 5.13 -2.00
CA PRO A 279 10.79 3.92 -2.79
C PRO A 279 9.70 2.86 -2.55
N GLY A 280 9.29 2.17 -3.62
CA GLY A 280 8.34 1.05 -3.52
C GLY A 280 6.89 1.45 -3.28
N LEU A 281 6.50 2.68 -3.60
CA LEU A 281 5.11 3.11 -3.67
C LEU A 281 4.42 2.61 -4.95
N ALA A 282 3.08 2.74 -4.98
CA ALA A 282 2.24 2.40 -6.11
C ALA A 282 2.73 3.04 -7.42
N ALA A 283 2.82 2.22 -8.48
CA ALA A 283 3.20 2.68 -9.81
C ALA A 283 2.08 3.49 -10.47
N ALA A 284 2.46 4.50 -11.26
CA ALA A 284 1.52 5.35 -11.98
C ALA A 284 0.66 4.57 -13.00
N PRO A 285 -0.67 4.64 -12.96
CA PRO A 285 -1.54 4.00 -13.95
C PRO A 285 -1.46 4.67 -15.34
N LEU A 286 -1.45 6.00 -15.37
CA LEU A 286 -1.28 6.81 -16.58
C LEU A 286 -0.07 7.73 -16.41
N VAL A 287 0.64 7.99 -17.51
CA VAL A 287 1.76 8.94 -17.55
C VAL A 287 1.53 9.93 -18.68
N ARG A 288 1.60 11.22 -18.35
CA ARG A 288 1.56 12.31 -19.32
C ARG A 288 2.93 12.51 -19.96
N ILE A 289 2.99 12.35 -21.28
CA ILE A 289 4.25 12.42 -22.05
C ILE A 289 4.42 13.77 -22.77
N ASP A 290 3.31 14.44 -23.06
CA ASP A 290 3.19 15.79 -23.62
C ASP A 290 1.86 16.44 -23.16
N PRO A 291 1.53 17.69 -23.53
CA PRO A 291 0.34 18.37 -23.03
C PRO A 291 -1.00 17.67 -23.32
N ASP A 292 -1.12 16.90 -24.41
CA ASP A 292 -2.39 16.33 -24.86
C ASP A 292 -2.40 14.80 -24.94
N ARG A 293 -1.28 14.13 -24.66
CA ARG A 293 -1.15 12.67 -24.75
C ARG A 293 -0.75 11.98 -23.45
N LEU A 294 -1.41 10.84 -23.25
CA LEU A 294 -1.19 9.93 -22.14
C LEU A 294 -0.73 8.57 -22.67
N VAL A 295 0.03 7.86 -21.85
CA VAL A 295 0.37 6.44 -22.03
C VAL A 295 -0.01 5.71 -20.76
N TRP A 296 -0.61 4.53 -20.89
CA TRP A 296 -0.86 3.68 -19.72
C TRP A 296 0.35 2.82 -19.35
N SER A 297 0.52 2.65 -18.05
CA SER A 297 1.36 1.62 -17.47
C SER A 297 0.50 0.40 -17.17
N VAL A 298 0.69 -0.68 -17.92
CA VAL A 298 0.01 -1.95 -17.61
C VAL A 298 0.32 -2.35 -16.16
N HIS A 299 1.59 -2.24 -15.75
CA HIS A 299 2.00 -2.53 -14.38
C HIS A 299 1.28 -1.66 -13.34
N GLY A 300 1.15 -0.36 -13.58
CA GLY A 300 0.43 0.55 -12.67
C GLY A 300 -1.07 0.29 -12.60
N LEU A 301 -1.68 -0.11 -13.72
CA LEU A 301 -3.11 -0.42 -13.82
C LEU A 301 -3.51 -1.74 -13.15
N THR A 302 -2.61 -2.73 -13.10
CA THR A 302 -2.94 -4.09 -12.64
C THR A 302 -2.29 -4.45 -11.30
N THR A 303 -1.65 -3.48 -10.61
CA THR A 303 -1.07 -3.66 -9.27
C THR A 303 -1.79 -2.80 -8.23
N GLU A 304 -1.36 -1.55 -8.05
CA GLU A 304 -1.80 -0.67 -6.97
C GLU A 304 -2.44 0.67 -7.44
N PRO A 305 -3.28 0.69 -8.49
CA PRO A 305 -3.80 1.93 -9.07
C PRO A 305 -4.66 2.74 -8.09
N LEU A 306 -5.36 2.08 -7.17
CA LEU A 306 -6.23 2.76 -6.20
C LEU A 306 -5.43 3.32 -5.01
N LEU A 307 -4.25 2.76 -4.71
CA LEU A 307 -3.29 3.40 -3.79
C LEU A 307 -2.65 4.63 -4.42
N PHE A 308 -2.33 4.58 -5.72
CA PHE A 308 -1.89 5.77 -6.46
C PHE A 308 -2.97 6.87 -6.41
N LEU A 309 -4.23 6.51 -6.72
CA LEU A 309 -5.37 7.43 -6.63
C LEU A 309 -5.48 8.05 -5.24
N THR A 310 -5.44 7.25 -4.19
CA THR A 310 -5.54 7.73 -2.80
C THR A 310 -4.50 8.82 -2.50
N ARG A 311 -3.27 8.62 -2.98
CA ARG A 311 -2.17 9.59 -2.83
C ARG A 311 -2.43 10.87 -3.62
N GLU A 312 -2.94 10.77 -4.85
CA GLU A 312 -3.28 11.95 -5.66
C GLU A 312 -4.47 12.72 -5.09
N LEU A 313 -5.52 12.06 -4.60
CA LEU A 313 -6.65 12.73 -3.95
C LEU A 313 -6.21 13.48 -2.69
N LYS A 314 -5.32 12.88 -1.89
CA LYS A 314 -4.72 13.54 -0.73
C LYS A 314 -3.88 14.77 -1.10
N ARG A 315 -3.22 14.75 -2.27
CA ARG A 315 -2.40 15.86 -2.78
C ARG A 315 -3.26 16.99 -3.37
N ARG A 316 -4.21 16.65 -4.24
CA ARG A 316 -5.01 17.61 -5.03
C ARG A 316 -6.24 18.14 -4.28
N ALA A 317 -6.87 17.29 -3.47
CA ALA A 317 -8.14 17.57 -2.79
C ALA A 317 -8.02 17.36 -1.26
N ALA A 318 -6.92 17.84 -0.67
CA ALA A 318 -6.53 17.54 0.71
C ALA A 318 -7.64 17.81 1.74
N ALA A 319 -8.39 18.91 1.59
CA ALA A 319 -9.47 19.28 2.50
C ALA A 319 -10.65 18.28 2.45
N GLU A 320 -11.18 18.02 1.25
CA GLU A 320 -12.24 17.01 1.04
C GLU A 320 -11.79 15.63 1.51
N TYR A 321 -10.56 15.26 1.17
CA TYR A 321 -9.96 13.99 1.57
C TYR A 321 -9.92 13.81 3.10
N HIS A 322 -9.52 14.84 3.85
CA HIS A 322 -9.50 14.78 5.31
C HIS A 322 -10.91 14.82 5.92
N ASN A 323 -11.79 15.67 5.40
CA ASN A 323 -13.15 15.82 5.91
C ASN A 323 -14.00 14.54 5.72
N SER A 324 -13.69 13.75 4.69
CA SER A 324 -14.37 12.48 4.40
C SER A 324 -13.77 11.28 5.13
N ALA A 325 -12.76 11.46 6.01
CA ALA A 325 -12.07 10.35 6.64
C ALA A 325 -12.98 9.42 7.47
N TYR A 326 -14.07 9.93 8.04
CA TYR A 326 -15.06 9.14 8.79
C TYR A 326 -15.73 8.06 7.93
N LEU A 327 -15.92 8.31 6.63
CA LEU A 327 -16.51 7.34 5.70
C LEU A 327 -15.67 6.07 5.58
N ARG A 328 -14.33 6.20 5.70
CA ARG A 328 -13.43 5.05 5.70
C ARG A 328 -13.52 4.20 6.96
N GLU A 329 -13.82 4.85 8.08
CA GLU A 329 -14.06 4.13 9.32
C GLU A 329 -15.40 3.40 9.26
N ASP A 330 -16.41 4.00 8.62
CA ASP A 330 -17.71 3.35 8.41
C ASP A 330 -17.60 2.10 7.51
N VAL A 331 -16.87 2.18 6.39
CA VAL A 331 -16.56 1.00 5.55
C VAL A 331 -15.79 -0.03 6.35
N PHE A 332 -14.78 0.37 7.12
CA PHE A 332 -14.01 -0.56 7.94
C PHE A 332 -14.88 -1.25 9.01
N ARG A 333 -15.84 -0.53 9.61
CA ARG A 333 -16.83 -1.10 10.53
C ARG A 333 -17.72 -2.13 9.85
N GLN A 334 -18.18 -1.86 8.63
CA GLN A 334 -18.99 -2.79 7.85
C GLN A 334 -18.22 -4.07 7.52
N ASP A 335 -16.95 -3.93 7.10
CA ASP A 335 -16.06 -5.06 6.86
C ASP A 335 -15.88 -5.93 8.12
N LEU A 336 -15.69 -5.30 9.28
CA LEU A 336 -15.64 -6.01 10.56
C LEU A 336 -16.94 -6.79 10.82
N TYR A 337 -18.10 -6.15 10.63
CA TYR A 337 -19.40 -6.80 10.86
C TYR A 337 -19.70 -7.93 9.87
N ALA A 338 -19.13 -7.90 8.67
CA ALA A 338 -19.24 -8.99 7.71
C ALA A 338 -18.64 -10.31 8.24
N LEU A 339 -17.78 -10.26 9.26
CA LEU A 339 -17.27 -11.46 9.94
C LEU A 339 -18.26 -12.04 10.97
N PHE A 340 -19.28 -11.28 11.36
CA PHE A 340 -20.24 -11.62 12.41
C PHE A 340 -21.69 -11.66 11.89
N GLN A 341 -21.90 -12.20 10.69
CA GLN A 341 -23.21 -12.22 10.02
C GLN A 341 -24.24 -13.17 10.64
N ASP A 342 -23.81 -14.15 11.44
CA ASP A 342 -24.73 -15.09 12.08
C ASP A 342 -25.65 -14.36 13.08
N LYS A 343 -26.93 -14.76 13.12
CA LYS A 343 -27.96 -14.15 14.00
C LYS A 343 -27.63 -14.28 15.49
N ARG A 344 -26.66 -15.11 15.88
CA ARG A 344 -26.09 -15.17 17.22
C ARG A 344 -25.44 -13.86 17.66
N PHE A 345 -24.90 -13.09 16.71
CA PHE A 345 -24.23 -11.84 17.01
C PHE A 345 -25.18 -10.65 16.97
N VAL A 346 -24.85 -9.64 17.76
CA VAL A 346 -25.51 -8.32 17.77
C VAL A 346 -24.44 -7.28 17.58
N THR A 347 -24.60 -6.44 16.56
CA THR A 347 -23.68 -5.36 16.27
C THR A 347 -24.32 -4.02 16.55
N SER A 348 -23.52 -3.01 16.90
CA SER A 348 -24.00 -1.64 16.99
C SER A 348 -24.31 -1.07 15.61
N THR A 349 -25.32 -0.20 15.50
CA THR A 349 -25.67 0.47 14.24
C THR A 349 -24.65 1.53 13.82
N GLY A 350 -23.81 1.98 14.74
CA GLY A 350 -22.74 2.95 14.51
C GLY A 350 -21.93 3.17 15.79
N ARG A 351 -21.25 4.32 15.88
CA ARG A 351 -20.45 4.68 17.06
C ARG A 351 -21.32 4.83 18.30
N ILE A 352 -20.82 4.37 19.43
CA ILE A 352 -21.48 4.49 20.74
C ILE A 352 -20.80 5.60 21.54
N LYS A 353 -21.51 6.72 21.75
CA LYS A 353 -21.01 7.82 22.58
C LYS A 353 -21.16 7.47 24.06
N LEU A 354 -20.05 7.50 24.80
CA LEU A 354 -20.03 7.33 26.25
C LEU A 354 -19.94 8.72 26.89
N ARG A 355 -20.92 9.04 27.74
CA ARG A 355 -21.00 10.33 28.42
C ARG A 355 -20.60 10.20 29.88
N ARG A 356 -20.07 11.28 30.44
CA ARG A 356 -19.89 11.50 31.87
C ARG A 356 -21.24 11.79 32.55
N GLU A 357 -21.26 11.82 33.87
CA GLU A 357 -22.46 12.14 34.66
C GLU A 357 -23.00 13.55 34.40
N ASP A 358 -22.12 14.51 34.06
CA ASP A 358 -22.46 15.89 33.66
C ASP A 358 -23.04 16.00 32.22
N GLY A 359 -23.08 14.90 31.47
CA GLY A 359 -23.59 14.84 30.11
C GLY A 359 -22.53 15.03 29.02
N ASP A 360 -21.30 15.41 29.35
CA ASP A 360 -20.23 15.59 28.37
C ASP A 360 -19.74 14.26 27.79
N VAL A 361 -19.45 14.22 26.49
CA VAL A 361 -18.89 13.02 25.86
C VAL A 361 -17.49 12.76 26.43
N ARG A 362 -17.33 11.63 27.11
CA ARG A 362 -16.06 11.18 27.68
C ARG A 362 -15.17 10.59 26.58
N THR A 363 -15.76 9.73 25.77
CA THR A 363 -15.13 8.97 24.67
C THR A 363 -16.24 8.31 23.85
N ASP A 364 -15.91 7.80 22.69
CA ASP A 364 -16.75 6.92 21.89
C ASP A 364 -16.13 5.53 21.74
N ILE A 365 -16.95 4.60 21.24
CA ILE A 365 -16.55 3.27 20.78
C ILE A 365 -16.97 3.19 19.31
N ASP A 366 -16.03 2.84 18.42
CA ASP A 366 -16.32 2.82 16.99
C ASP A 366 -17.21 1.65 16.60
N ALA A 367 -16.98 0.46 17.16
CA ALA A 367 -17.80 -0.71 16.88
C ALA A 367 -17.95 -1.62 18.10
N LEU A 368 -19.10 -2.28 18.20
CA LEU A 368 -19.38 -3.28 19.21
C LEU A 368 -20.00 -4.54 18.60
N VAL A 369 -19.57 -5.70 19.09
CA VAL A 369 -20.12 -7.01 18.74
C VAL A 369 -20.43 -7.78 20.02
N PHE A 370 -21.66 -8.24 20.20
CA PHE A 370 -22.08 -9.07 21.31
C PHE A 370 -22.51 -10.46 20.82
N ASP A 371 -22.00 -11.49 21.48
CA ASP A 371 -22.33 -12.89 21.22
C ASP A 371 -23.39 -13.39 22.21
N ARG A 372 -24.62 -13.61 21.73
CA ARG A 372 -25.75 -14.08 22.55
C ARG A 372 -25.52 -15.45 23.20
N LYS A 373 -24.73 -16.33 22.57
CA LYS A 373 -24.50 -17.71 23.05
C LYS A 373 -23.51 -17.75 24.21
N THR A 374 -22.45 -16.92 24.16
CA THR A 374 -21.41 -16.93 25.20
C THR A 374 -21.55 -15.79 26.21
N GLY A 375 -22.36 -14.77 25.88
CA GLY A 375 -22.41 -13.52 26.64
C GLY A 375 -21.13 -12.69 26.51
N THR A 376 -20.29 -12.95 25.50
CA THR A 376 -19.05 -12.21 25.28
C THR A 376 -19.33 -10.94 24.49
N LEU A 377 -18.74 -9.82 24.91
CA LEU A 377 -18.83 -8.52 24.25
C LEU A 377 -17.44 -8.09 23.78
N GLY A 378 -17.28 -7.85 22.49
CA GLY A 378 -16.10 -7.22 21.90
C GLY A 378 -16.40 -5.76 21.62
N PHE A 379 -15.51 -4.84 21.99
CA PHE A 379 -15.56 -3.46 21.52
C PHE A 379 -14.27 -3.11 20.81
N PHE A 380 -14.38 -2.30 19.76
CA PHE A 380 -13.32 -2.05 18.81
C PHE A 380 -13.16 -0.54 18.62
N GLU A 381 -11.92 -0.08 18.77
CA GLU A 381 -11.46 1.17 18.20
C GLU A 381 -10.89 0.88 16.80
N LEU A 382 -11.35 1.61 15.80
CA LEU A 382 -11.00 1.42 14.40
C LEU A 382 -10.17 2.60 13.90
N LYS A 383 -9.01 2.32 13.31
CA LYS A 383 -8.16 3.34 12.69
C LYS A 383 -8.06 3.08 11.18
N SER A 384 -8.57 4.00 10.38
CA SER A 384 -8.59 3.92 8.90
C SER A 384 -7.56 4.84 8.23
N GLN A 385 -6.30 4.78 8.68
CA GLN A 385 -5.18 5.52 8.09
C GLN A 385 -4.83 5.04 6.68
N ASP A 386 -4.14 5.89 5.91
CA ASP A 386 -3.53 5.52 4.63
C ASP A 386 -2.33 4.60 4.83
N PRO A 387 -2.09 3.66 3.90
CA PRO A 387 -0.84 2.93 3.91
C PRO A 387 0.30 3.77 3.33
N PHE A 388 1.54 3.40 3.67
CA PHE A 388 2.78 3.93 3.11
C PHE A 388 2.94 5.45 3.26
N ALA A 389 3.28 5.86 4.47
CA ALA A 389 3.65 7.23 4.78
C ALA A 389 4.69 7.80 3.79
N ARG A 390 4.52 9.04 3.35
CA ARG A 390 5.43 9.69 2.37
C ARG A 390 6.75 10.17 2.97
N SER A 391 6.89 10.08 4.29
CA SER A 391 8.05 10.57 5.04
C SER A 391 8.05 9.97 6.44
N THR A 392 9.21 10.01 7.10
CA THR A 392 9.36 9.64 8.52
C THR A 392 8.46 10.48 9.44
N ALA A 393 8.31 11.77 9.16
CA ALA A 393 7.41 12.66 9.91
C ALA A 393 5.91 12.31 9.73
N GLU A 394 5.51 11.86 8.54
CA GLU A 394 4.14 11.35 8.35
C GLU A 394 3.93 10.03 9.08
N LEU A 395 4.90 9.11 9.03
CA LEU A 395 4.82 7.83 9.75
C LEU A 395 4.69 8.06 11.27
N ALA A 396 5.47 9.00 11.83
CA ALA A 396 5.37 9.37 13.25
C ALA A 396 3.98 9.90 13.61
N ARG A 397 3.38 10.75 12.76
CA ARG A 397 2.00 11.24 12.98
C ARG A 397 0.96 10.12 12.91
N GLN A 398 1.10 9.19 11.96
CA GLN A 398 0.23 8.02 11.86
C GLN A 398 0.35 7.13 13.11
N ARG A 399 1.58 6.88 13.59
CA ARG A 399 1.84 6.18 14.85
C ARG A 399 1.13 6.85 16.01
N ASP A 400 1.34 8.15 16.20
CA ASP A 400 0.77 8.87 17.34
C ASP A 400 -0.77 8.87 17.31
N ASN A 401 -1.37 8.98 16.11
CA ASN A 401 -2.82 8.88 15.93
C ASN A 401 -3.36 7.46 16.25
N VAL A 402 -2.64 6.41 15.86
CA VAL A 402 -3.03 5.03 16.20
C VAL A 402 -2.88 4.77 17.70
N LEU A 403 -1.75 5.17 18.30
CA LEU A 403 -1.47 4.98 19.72
C LEU A 403 -2.32 5.89 20.64
N TYR A 404 -2.93 6.95 20.10
CA TYR A 404 -3.94 7.74 20.82
C TYR A 404 -5.11 6.87 21.31
N ALA A 405 -5.36 5.73 20.65
CA ALA A 405 -6.33 4.74 21.11
C ALA A 405 -6.11 4.29 22.57
N ASN A 406 -4.87 4.30 23.08
CA ASN A 406 -4.60 4.04 24.51
C ASN A 406 -5.44 4.91 25.45
N ARG A 407 -5.64 6.19 25.09
CA ARG A 407 -6.46 7.13 25.87
C ARG A 407 -7.95 6.79 25.75
N GLN A 408 -8.42 6.48 24.54
CA GLN A 408 -9.82 6.10 24.29
C GLN A 408 -10.18 4.82 25.04
N ILE A 409 -9.35 3.78 24.94
CA ILE A 409 -9.48 2.53 25.69
C ILE A 409 -9.54 2.79 27.20
N SER A 410 -8.63 3.61 27.73
CA SER A 410 -8.63 3.95 29.15
C SER A 410 -9.93 4.66 29.57
N GLY A 411 -10.45 5.53 28.70
CA GLY A 411 -11.76 6.18 28.87
C GLY A 411 -12.90 5.17 28.92
N VAL A 412 -12.95 4.23 27.97
CA VAL A 412 -13.99 3.19 27.87
C VAL A 412 -13.94 2.24 29.08
N LEU A 413 -12.75 1.76 29.45
CA LEU A 413 -12.59 0.85 30.59
C LEU A 413 -12.96 1.52 31.92
N ALA A 414 -12.62 2.80 32.10
CA ALA A 414 -13.04 3.55 33.28
C ALA A 414 -14.57 3.74 33.31
N TRP A 415 -15.17 4.02 32.16
CA TRP A 415 -16.64 4.12 32.04
C TRP A 415 -17.32 2.78 32.35
N LEU A 416 -16.80 1.66 31.81
CA LEU A 416 -17.31 0.31 32.09
C LEU A 416 -17.23 -0.06 33.57
N LYS A 417 -16.20 0.41 34.29
CA LYS A 417 -16.07 0.19 35.74
C LYS A 417 -17.19 0.87 36.54
N GLN A 418 -17.68 2.01 36.07
CA GLN A 418 -18.71 2.81 36.74
C GLN A 418 -20.13 2.35 36.38
N HIS A 419 -20.37 2.07 35.09
CA HIS A 419 -21.70 1.83 34.52
C HIS A 419 -22.00 0.35 34.27
N GLY A 420 -20.98 -0.49 34.19
CA GLY A 420 -21.11 -1.90 33.87
C GLY A 420 -21.35 -2.17 32.38
N ALA A 421 -21.02 -3.40 31.96
CA ALA A 421 -21.13 -3.80 30.56
C ALA A 421 -22.58 -4.02 30.08
N GLY A 422 -23.53 -4.26 30.99
CA GLY A 422 -24.95 -4.36 30.67
C GLY A 422 -25.52 -3.05 30.12
N GLU A 423 -25.09 -1.91 30.66
CA GLU A 423 -25.50 -0.58 30.20
C GLU A 423 -24.94 -0.28 28.79
N LEU A 424 -23.79 -0.86 28.46
CA LEU A 424 -23.23 -0.79 27.11
C LEU A 424 -24.06 -1.63 26.11
N LEU A 425 -24.42 -2.86 26.48
CA LEU A 425 -25.30 -3.71 25.65
C LEU A 425 -26.68 -3.08 25.45
N GLN A 426 -27.22 -2.40 26.46
CA GLN A 426 -28.50 -1.70 26.37
C GLN A 426 -28.52 -0.60 25.30
N ARG A 427 -27.39 0.10 25.11
CA ARG A 427 -27.21 1.11 24.05
C ARG A 427 -27.12 0.50 22.65
N VAL A 428 -26.69 -0.76 22.55
CA VAL A 428 -26.60 -1.50 21.28
C VAL A 428 -27.95 -2.03 20.87
N ASP A 429 -28.58 -2.80 21.76
CA ASP A 429 -29.91 -3.36 21.54
C ASP A 429 -30.60 -3.63 22.89
N THR A 430 -31.60 -2.80 23.20
CA THR A 430 -32.36 -2.89 24.45
C THR A 430 -33.11 -4.23 24.58
N LYS A 431 -33.51 -4.86 23.47
CA LYS A 431 -34.18 -6.17 23.53
C LYS A 431 -33.21 -7.26 23.98
N THR A 432 -32.03 -7.34 23.36
CA THR A 432 -30.98 -8.28 23.76
C THR A 432 -30.53 -8.03 25.20
N ALA A 433 -30.37 -6.78 25.63
CA ALA A 433 -29.96 -6.46 27.00
C ALA A 433 -30.95 -6.92 28.09
N LYS A 434 -32.25 -7.05 27.77
CA LYS A 434 -33.26 -7.57 28.70
C LYS A 434 -33.18 -9.09 28.86
N THR A 435 -32.73 -9.80 27.82
CA THR A 435 -32.72 -11.27 27.77
C THR A 435 -31.36 -11.86 28.12
N PHE A 436 -30.28 -11.18 27.77
CA PHE A 436 -28.91 -11.69 27.89
C PHE A 436 -28.08 -10.80 28.82
N ARG A 437 -27.10 -11.42 29.48
CA ARG A 437 -26.12 -10.73 30.33
C ARG A 437 -24.74 -10.78 29.69
N VAL A 438 -24.01 -9.68 29.80
CA VAL A 438 -22.59 -9.65 29.42
C VAL A 438 -21.77 -10.38 30.49
N GLN A 439 -21.08 -11.43 30.08
CA GLN A 439 -20.21 -12.25 30.93
C GLN A 439 -18.77 -11.74 30.92
N LYS A 440 -18.28 -11.30 29.76
CA LYS A 440 -16.91 -10.81 29.60
C LYS A 440 -16.79 -9.79 28.48
N VAL A 441 -15.91 -8.81 28.68
CA VAL A 441 -15.61 -7.77 27.70
C VAL A 441 -14.18 -7.95 27.18
N TYR A 442 -14.00 -7.86 25.86
CA TYR A 442 -12.71 -7.92 25.18
C TYR A 442 -12.49 -6.64 24.36
N PRO A 443 -11.50 -5.81 24.73
CA PRO A 443 -11.16 -4.60 23.97
C PRO A 443 -10.24 -4.91 22.78
N PHE A 444 -10.49 -4.25 21.65
CA PHE A 444 -9.67 -4.35 20.44
C PHE A 444 -9.29 -2.95 19.93
N VAL A 445 -8.09 -2.85 19.36
CA VAL A 445 -7.70 -1.72 18.50
C VAL A 445 -7.26 -2.30 17.17
N LEU A 446 -8.00 -1.96 16.11
CA LEU A 446 -7.73 -2.44 14.76
C LEU A 446 -7.35 -1.29 13.84
N GLY A 447 -6.17 -1.37 13.26
CA GLY A 447 -5.77 -0.50 12.16
C GLY A 447 -6.10 -1.13 10.81
N ARG A 448 -6.48 -0.33 9.83
CA ARG A 448 -6.74 -0.84 8.47
C ARG A 448 -5.47 -1.42 7.84
N TYR A 449 -4.34 -0.71 7.98
CA TYR A 449 -3.04 -1.15 7.44
C TYR A 449 -1.89 -1.12 8.47
N LEU A 450 -2.02 -0.34 9.56
CA LEU A 450 -0.96 -0.17 10.58
C LEU A 450 -1.52 -0.30 11.99
N ALA A 451 -0.86 -1.09 12.83
CA ALA A 451 -1.16 -1.15 14.26
C ALA A 451 0.08 -1.39 15.12
N HIS A 452 1.24 -1.63 14.50
CA HIS A 452 2.44 -2.09 15.17
C HIS A 452 3.61 -1.21 14.77
N PHE A 453 4.23 -0.60 15.78
CA PHE A 453 5.32 0.35 15.63
C PHE A 453 6.50 -0.12 16.48
N SER A 454 7.72 0.10 15.99
CA SER A 454 8.94 -0.27 16.71
C SER A 454 9.36 0.76 17.74
N ASP A 455 8.78 1.97 17.67
CA ASP A 455 9.05 3.16 18.45
C ASP A 455 7.76 3.78 19.03
N GLY A 456 7.91 4.81 19.87
CA GLY A 456 6.79 5.50 20.54
C GLY A 456 6.31 4.83 21.84
N PRO A 457 5.17 5.29 22.39
CA PRO A 457 4.55 4.70 23.58
C PRO A 457 4.18 3.22 23.38
N GLU A 458 4.31 2.42 24.43
CA GLU A 458 3.91 1.02 24.38
C GLU A 458 2.36 0.90 24.28
N PRO A 459 1.83 0.00 23.44
CA PRO A 459 0.39 -0.26 23.36
C PRO A 459 -0.19 -0.81 24.68
N ASP A 460 -1.44 -0.46 25.00
CA ASP A 460 -2.12 -0.96 26.21
C ASP A 460 -2.24 -2.49 26.18
N ARG A 461 -1.59 -3.15 27.15
CA ARG A 461 -1.50 -4.62 27.25
C ARG A 461 -2.83 -5.31 27.54
N ARG A 462 -3.87 -4.56 27.93
CA ARG A 462 -5.21 -5.11 28.17
C ARG A 462 -5.98 -5.34 26.87
N VAL A 463 -5.43 -4.90 25.74
CA VAL A 463 -6.10 -4.80 24.43
C VAL A 463 -5.44 -5.70 23.41
N ALA A 464 -6.24 -6.28 22.52
CA ALA A 464 -5.75 -6.94 21.33
C ALA A 464 -5.52 -5.89 20.21
N TRP A 465 -4.25 -5.66 19.87
CA TRP A 465 -3.85 -4.75 18.79
C TRP A 465 -3.61 -5.55 17.50
N GLY A 466 -4.19 -5.10 16.40
CA GLY A 466 -4.05 -5.80 15.13
C GLY A 466 -4.28 -4.96 13.89
N THR A 467 -3.81 -5.46 12.75
CA THR A 467 -4.18 -4.92 11.43
C THR A 467 -5.34 -5.71 10.83
N TRP A 468 -6.09 -5.13 9.92
CA TRP A 468 -7.16 -5.84 9.21
C TRP A 468 -6.65 -7.07 8.44
N PRO A 469 -5.54 -7.01 7.67
CA PRO A 469 -4.97 -8.20 7.05
C PRO A 469 -4.55 -9.27 8.05
N GLN A 470 -3.95 -8.88 9.18
CA GLN A 470 -3.60 -9.82 10.26
C GLN A 470 -4.85 -10.56 10.77
N LEU A 471 -5.93 -9.82 11.02
CA LEU A 471 -7.20 -10.39 11.46
C LEU A 471 -7.75 -11.37 10.41
N LEU A 472 -7.84 -10.96 9.15
CA LEU A 472 -8.31 -11.83 8.07
C LEU A 472 -7.45 -13.10 7.96
N ARG A 473 -6.13 -12.98 8.06
CA ARG A 473 -5.22 -14.13 8.04
C ARG A 473 -5.50 -15.12 9.18
N LEU A 474 -5.74 -14.63 10.39
CA LEU A 474 -6.04 -15.49 11.55
C LEU A 474 -7.39 -16.23 11.43
N LEU A 475 -8.24 -15.80 10.51
CA LEU A 475 -9.57 -16.37 10.22
C LEU A 475 -9.65 -17.04 8.84
N ASP A 476 -8.54 -17.13 8.10
CA ASP A 476 -8.52 -17.54 6.68
C ASP A 476 -9.55 -16.79 5.82
N GLY A 477 -9.82 -15.52 6.17
CA GLY A 477 -10.79 -14.65 5.51
C GLY A 477 -12.26 -15.10 5.62
N SER A 478 -12.57 -16.05 6.50
CA SER A 478 -13.92 -16.60 6.66
C SER A 478 -14.68 -15.93 7.80
N PRO A 479 -15.99 -15.65 7.65
CA PRO A 479 -16.84 -15.25 8.76
C PRO A 479 -16.91 -16.32 9.86
N PHE A 480 -17.18 -15.89 11.09
CA PHE A 480 -17.34 -16.80 12.23
C PHE A 480 -18.57 -17.70 12.07
N ARG A 481 -18.39 -18.99 12.35
CA ARG A 481 -19.46 -19.99 12.24
C ARG A 481 -20.30 -20.06 13.52
N ALA A 482 -21.58 -20.39 13.38
CA ALA A 482 -22.49 -20.60 14.51
C ALA A 482 -21.99 -21.65 15.53
N THR A 483 -21.25 -22.65 15.06
CA THR A 483 -20.75 -23.79 15.85
C THR A 483 -19.55 -23.44 16.71
N GLU A 484 -18.85 -22.34 16.44
CA GLU A 484 -17.65 -21.97 17.20
C GLU A 484 -17.97 -21.72 18.68
N ALA A 485 -17.05 -22.12 19.57
CA ALA A 485 -17.27 -22.05 21.01
C ALA A 485 -17.35 -20.60 21.50
N ASN A 486 -16.26 -19.84 21.39
CA ASN A 486 -16.20 -18.42 21.74
C ASN A 486 -15.36 -17.61 20.72
N PRO A 487 -15.98 -17.18 19.61
CA PRO A 487 -15.32 -16.46 18.51
C PRO A 487 -14.55 -15.21 18.96
N ILE A 488 -15.18 -14.36 19.76
CA ILE A 488 -14.60 -13.08 20.20
C ILE A 488 -13.40 -13.33 21.11
N ALA A 489 -13.51 -14.23 22.10
CA ALA A 489 -12.40 -14.55 22.98
C ALA A 489 -11.26 -15.26 22.23
N SER A 490 -11.58 -16.13 21.28
CA SER A 490 -10.57 -16.80 20.45
C SER A 490 -9.81 -15.78 19.60
N LEU A 491 -10.52 -14.85 18.95
CA LEU A 491 -9.92 -13.78 18.17
C LEU A 491 -9.01 -12.91 19.02
N PHE A 492 -9.46 -12.49 20.22
CA PHE A 492 -8.64 -11.71 21.15
C PHE A 492 -7.34 -12.45 21.49
N SER A 493 -7.44 -13.72 21.91
CA SER A 493 -6.27 -14.52 22.26
C SER A 493 -5.33 -14.71 21.08
N ARG A 494 -5.87 -14.99 19.88
CA ARG A 494 -5.06 -15.15 18.67
C ARG A 494 -4.32 -13.86 18.31
N LEU A 495 -4.98 -12.70 18.36
CA LEU A 495 -4.33 -11.41 18.07
C LEU A 495 -3.25 -11.06 19.11
N VAL A 496 -3.49 -11.32 20.39
CA VAL A 496 -2.49 -11.10 21.45
C VAL A 496 -1.30 -12.05 21.31
N GLN A 497 -1.54 -13.29 20.88
CA GLN A 497 -0.51 -14.32 20.71
C GLN A 497 0.23 -14.21 19.37
N ASP A 498 -0.40 -13.68 18.33
CA ASP A 498 0.19 -13.47 17.00
C ASP A 498 1.22 -12.35 17.12
N ALA A 499 2.39 -12.75 17.62
CA ALA A 499 3.51 -11.88 17.86
C ALA A 499 3.95 -11.29 16.52
N PRO A 500 4.09 -9.96 16.45
CA PRO A 500 4.29 -9.22 15.21
C PRO A 500 5.72 -9.35 14.66
N LEU A 501 6.31 -10.54 14.68
CA LEU A 501 7.73 -10.74 14.47
C LEU A 501 8.01 -11.11 13.00
N ILE A 502 7.97 -10.11 12.13
CA ILE A 502 8.93 -10.11 11.02
C ILE A 502 10.29 -9.99 11.70
N ARG A 503 10.98 -11.11 11.85
CA ARG A 503 12.34 -11.11 12.36
C ARG A 503 13.25 -10.84 11.18
N PRO A 504 14.16 -9.86 11.28
CA PRO A 504 15.25 -9.76 10.33
C PRO A 504 15.95 -11.10 10.21
N SER A 505 16.16 -11.59 8.99
CA SER A 505 16.92 -12.82 8.78
C SER A 505 18.35 -12.58 9.27
N THR A 506 18.83 -13.42 10.18
CA THR A 506 20.20 -13.35 10.69
C THR A 506 21.17 -14.18 9.84
N GLY A 507 20.66 -14.97 8.89
CA GLY A 507 21.44 -15.89 8.05
C GLY A 507 21.63 -15.44 6.61
N ASP A 508 21.07 -14.29 6.21
CA ASP A 508 21.19 -13.81 4.84
C ASP A 508 22.61 -13.30 4.55
N SER A 509 23.12 -13.60 3.35
CA SER A 509 24.38 -13.03 2.89
C SER A 509 24.31 -11.50 2.82
N PRO A 510 25.42 -10.78 3.09
CA PRO A 510 25.46 -9.35 2.91
C PRO A 510 25.03 -8.96 1.50
N ARG A 511 24.24 -7.89 1.40
CA ARG A 511 23.76 -7.36 0.13
C ARG A 511 24.59 -6.15 -0.26
N GLU A 512 25.06 -6.14 -1.50
CA GLU A 512 25.79 -5.00 -2.04
C GLU A 512 24.91 -4.15 -2.95
N ILE A 513 25.00 -2.83 -2.77
CA ILE A 513 24.33 -1.81 -3.58
C ILE A 513 25.42 -0.89 -4.14
N ALA A 514 25.51 -0.78 -5.46
CA ALA A 514 26.40 0.18 -6.11
C ALA A 514 25.76 1.57 -6.14
N ILE A 515 26.53 2.60 -5.79
CA ILE A 515 26.13 4.01 -5.82
C ILE A 515 27.19 4.78 -6.61
N GLY A 516 27.11 4.71 -7.94
CA GLY A 516 28.17 5.20 -8.81
C GLY A 516 29.47 4.43 -8.58
N ALA A 517 30.53 5.13 -8.16
CA ALA A 517 31.82 4.50 -7.81
C ALA A 517 31.87 4.00 -6.35
N ALA A 518 30.95 4.43 -5.50
CA ALA A 518 30.86 3.99 -4.11
C ALA A 518 30.06 2.68 -3.98
N ARG A 519 30.26 1.97 -2.87
CA ARG A 519 29.55 0.72 -2.56
C ARG A 519 28.90 0.82 -1.18
N LEU A 520 27.69 0.29 -1.05
CA LEU A 520 26.98 0.16 0.21
C LEU A 520 26.69 -1.32 0.47
N ILE A 521 27.28 -1.88 1.53
CA ILE A 521 27.12 -3.27 1.92
C ILE A 521 26.21 -3.34 3.14
N VAL A 522 25.04 -3.98 2.98
CA VAL A 522 24.04 -4.17 4.03
C VAL A 522 24.19 -5.57 4.63
N HIS A 523 24.46 -5.63 5.92
CA HIS A 523 24.65 -6.86 6.69
C HIS A 523 23.40 -7.18 7.51
N PRO A 524 23.07 -8.48 7.69
CA PRO A 524 21.90 -8.89 8.49
C PRO A 524 22.05 -8.55 9.99
N SER A 525 23.27 -8.35 10.48
CA SER A 525 23.55 -8.04 11.88
C SER A 525 24.96 -7.47 12.07
N TYR A 526 25.24 -6.93 13.27
CA TYR A 526 26.58 -6.50 13.65
C TYR A 526 27.59 -7.66 13.65
N ALA A 527 27.18 -8.86 14.05
CA ALA A 527 28.05 -10.03 14.05
C ALA A 527 28.49 -10.42 12.62
N ALA A 528 27.56 -10.36 11.66
CA ALA A 528 27.87 -10.59 10.25
C ALA A 528 28.82 -9.53 9.69
N PHE A 529 28.61 -8.26 10.06
CA PHE A 529 29.53 -7.19 9.73
C PHE A 529 30.94 -7.47 10.27
N GLN A 530 31.08 -7.79 11.57
CA GLN A 530 32.39 -8.10 12.18
C GLN A 530 33.08 -9.28 11.50
N ALA A 531 32.35 -10.34 11.18
CA ALA A 531 32.88 -11.50 10.46
C ALA A 531 33.42 -11.10 9.07
N SER A 532 32.69 -10.24 8.34
CA SER A 532 33.14 -9.75 7.02
C SER A 532 34.42 -8.92 7.11
N MET A 533 34.55 -8.08 8.15
CA MET A 533 35.75 -7.26 8.38
C MET A 533 36.95 -8.10 8.79
N ALA A 534 36.76 -9.19 9.54
CA ALA A 534 37.84 -10.09 9.92
C ALA A 534 38.44 -10.81 8.70
N VAL A 535 37.60 -11.24 7.75
CA VAL A 535 38.05 -11.88 6.50
C VAL A 535 38.87 -10.90 5.64
N GLN A 536 38.44 -9.64 5.55
CA GLN A 536 39.19 -8.61 4.81
C GLN A 536 40.56 -8.30 5.43
N ARG A 537 40.65 -8.28 6.77
CA ARG A 537 41.95 -8.10 7.46
C ARG A 537 42.88 -9.29 7.30
N GLY A 538 42.35 -10.51 7.38
CA GLY A 538 43.13 -11.74 7.23
C GLY A 538 43.67 -11.98 5.82
N SER A 539 43.02 -11.41 4.80
CA SER A 539 43.46 -11.45 3.40
C SER A 539 44.49 -10.35 3.04
N HIS A 540 44.75 -9.42 3.95
CA HIS A 540 45.73 -8.33 3.78
C HIS A 540 46.96 -8.49 4.72
N SER A 541 47.04 -9.59 5.47
CA SER A 541 48.28 -9.99 6.12
C SER A 541 49.04 -10.94 5.17
N PRO A 542 50.28 -10.60 4.78
CA PRO A 542 51.10 -11.44 3.89
C PRO A 542 51.48 -12.79 4.52
#